data_AF-A0A0R2DRP9-F1
#
_entry.id   AF-A0A0R2DRP9-F1
#
_cell.length_a   1.000
_cell.length_b   1.000
_cell.length_c   1.000
_cell.angle_alpha   90.00
_cell.angle_beta   90.00
_cell.angle_gamma   90.00
#
_symmetry.space_group_name_H-M   'P 1'
#
loop_
_entity.id
_entity.type
_entity.pdbx_description
1 polymer ?
#
loop_
_entity_poly.entity_id
_entity_poly.type
_entity_poly.pdbx_seq_one_letter_code
_entity_poly.pdbx_strand_id
1 'polypeptide(L)'
;MRLFTAHSSTSKIEQNQLIMKVKTNLQWGIRSAFLSKRAVFIQYSKKQQLLTLKSGTGRKSYLKFPVGYDLEMPGNEVIINKTGYVAPKTIILRGPNGFRHRFRIQMAWGEIYEN
;
A
#
# COMPACT_ATOMS: atom_id res chain seq x y z
N MET A 1 -40.62 -15.19 1.21
CA MET A 1 -39.77 -14.36 2.09
C MET A 1 -38.32 -14.51 1.61
N ARG A 2 -37.74 -13.53 0.93
CA ARG A 2 -36.36 -13.60 0.43
C ARG A 2 -35.43 -13.02 1.51
N LEU A 3 -34.59 -13.86 2.10
CA LEU A 3 -33.53 -13.44 3.00
C LEU A 3 -32.46 -12.72 2.18
N PHE A 4 -32.29 -11.42 2.43
CA PHE A 4 -31.25 -10.60 1.83
C PHE A 4 -29.88 -11.09 2.29
N THR A 5 -29.03 -11.50 1.35
CA THR A 5 -27.63 -11.85 1.56
C THR A 5 -26.81 -10.60 1.92
N ALA A 6 -26.74 -10.26 3.21
CA ALA A 6 -25.98 -9.11 3.73
C ALA A 6 -24.46 -9.38 3.90
N HIS A 7 -23.96 -10.55 3.51
CA HIS A 7 -22.56 -10.94 3.74
C HIS A 7 -21.57 -10.46 2.67
N SER A 8 -22.01 -9.86 1.56
CA SER A 8 -21.10 -9.46 0.46
C SER A 8 -20.68 -7.98 0.51
N SER A 9 -21.51 -7.09 1.06
CA SER A 9 -21.32 -5.63 1.00
C SER A 9 -20.25 -5.13 1.99
N THR A 10 -20.21 -5.67 3.20
CA THR A 10 -19.20 -5.31 4.22
C THR A 10 -17.78 -5.68 3.80
N SER A 11 -17.56 -6.87 3.24
CA SER A 11 -16.22 -7.29 2.80
C SER A 11 -15.68 -6.41 1.65
N LYS A 12 -16.55 -5.96 0.75
CA LYS A 12 -16.16 -5.10 -0.38
C LYS A 12 -15.84 -3.68 0.08
N ILE A 13 -16.57 -3.16 1.07
CA ILE A 13 -16.27 -1.86 1.69
C ILE A 13 -14.91 -1.92 2.39
N GLU A 14 -14.65 -2.96 3.18
CA GLU A 14 -13.36 -3.15 3.86
C GLU A 14 -12.19 -3.28 2.87
N GLN A 15 -12.37 -4.05 1.78
CA GLN A 15 -11.39 -4.15 0.70
C GLN A 15 -11.08 -2.79 0.09
N ASN A 16 -12.11 -2.01 -0.27
CA ASN A 16 -11.94 -0.68 -0.85
C ASN A 16 -11.27 0.30 0.12
N GLN A 17 -11.63 0.27 1.41
CA GLN A 17 -10.99 1.08 2.43
C GLN A 17 -9.50 0.73 2.58
N LEU A 18 -9.17 -0.55 2.55
CA LEU A 18 -7.78 -1.00 2.63
C LEU A 18 -6.99 -0.61 1.39
N ILE A 19 -7.56 -0.77 0.19
CA ILE A 19 -6.97 -0.30 -1.08
C ILE A 19 -6.63 1.19 -0.97
N MET A 20 -7.60 2.01 -0.56
CA MET A 20 -7.44 3.45 -0.37
C MET A 20 -6.33 3.78 0.63
N LYS A 21 -6.28 3.09 1.77
CA LYS A 21 -5.23 3.29 2.80
C LYS A 21 -3.84 2.94 2.28
N VAL A 22 -3.70 1.84 1.55
CA VAL A 22 -2.42 1.42 0.95
C VAL A 22 -1.97 2.45 -0.09
N LYS A 23 -2.84 2.83 -1.03
CA LYS A 23 -2.54 3.86 -2.04
C LYS A 23 -2.14 5.19 -1.40
N THR A 24 -2.88 5.63 -0.39
CA THR A 24 -2.59 6.87 0.33
C THR A 24 -1.22 6.84 0.98
N ASN A 25 -0.83 5.73 1.62
CA ASN A 25 0.50 5.59 2.21
C ASN A 25 1.62 5.59 1.15
N LEU A 26 1.42 4.91 0.02
CA LEU A 26 2.39 4.93 -1.07
C LEU A 26 2.58 6.35 -1.64
N GLN A 27 1.48 7.06 -1.94
CA GLN A 27 1.51 8.44 -2.42
C GLN A 27 2.12 9.40 -1.39
N TRP A 28 1.79 9.21 -0.11
CA TRP A 28 2.36 9.99 0.97
C TRP A 28 3.87 9.79 1.09
N GLY A 29 4.36 8.57 0.88
CA GLY A 29 5.80 8.29 0.82
C GLY A 29 6.51 9.07 -0.27
N ILE A 30 5.92 9.09 -1.47
CA ILE A 30 6.44 9.81 -2.64
C ILE A 30 6.52 11.32 -2.35
N ARG A 31 5.40 11.90 -1.89
CA ARG A 31 5.32 13.33 -1.54
C ARG A 31 6.28 13.69 -0.41
N SER A 32 6.36 12.85 0.63
CA SER A 32 7.25 13.06 1.77
C SER A 32 8.71 13.09 1.34
N ALA A 33 9.13 12.19 0.45
CA ALA A 33 10.49 12.15 -0.05
C ALA A 33 10.84 13.42 -0.85
N PHE A 34 9.92 13.84 -1.72
CA PHE A 34 10.08 15.05 -2.54
C PHE A 34 10.15 16.35 -1.71
N LEU A 35 9.25 16.50 -0.73
CA LEU A 35 9.17 17.69 0.13
C LEU A 35 10.34 17.77 1.10
N SER A 36 10.71 16.65 1.72
CA SER A 36 11.80 16.62 2.70
C SER A 36 13.19 16.55 2.08
N LYS A 37 13.29 16.34 0.76
CA LYS A 37 14.54 16.08 0.03
C LYS A 37 15.37 14.94 0.64
N ARG A 38 14.69 13.95 1.20
CA ARG A 38 15.28 12.75 1.82
C ARG A 38 14.67 11.49 1.26
N ALA A 39 15.40 10.39 1.31
CA ALA A 39 14.85 9.10 0.94
C ALA A 39 13.76 8.65 1.94
N VAL A 40 12.76 7.95 1.42
CA VAL A 40 11.70 7.29 2.19
C VAL A 40 11.69 5.81 1.84
N PHE A 41 11.54 4.99 2.86
CA PHE A 41 11.52 3.53 2.76
C PHE A 41 10.15 3.03 3.19
N ILE A 42 9.50 2.25 2.34
CA ILE A 42 8.24 1.58 2.66
C ILE A 42 8.52 0.08 2.72
N GLN A 43 8.27 -0.52 3.88
CA GLN A 43 8.56 -1.93 4.14
C GLN A 43 7.30 -2.60 4.65
N TYR A 44 7.09 -3.86 4.26
CA TYR A 44 5.97 -4.66 4.75
C TYR A 44 6.49 -5.88 5.51
N SER A 45 6.00 -6.07 6.73
CA SER A 45 6.28 -7.26 7.54
C SER A 45 5.08 -8.19 7.51
N LYS A 46 5.23 -9.34 6.86
CA LYS A 46 4.19 -10.39 6.81
C LYS A 46 3.90 -10.97 8.20
N LYS A 47 4.95 -11.21 9.00
CA LYS A 47 4.82 -11.73 10.38
C LYS A 47 3.99 -10.79 11.25
N GLN A 48 4.16 -9.48 11.08
CA GLN A 48 3.45 -8.46 11.85
C GLN A 48 2.22 -7.91 11.12
N GLN A 49 1.93 -8.33 9.88
CA GLN A 49 0.89 -7.75 9.03
C GLN A 49 0.91 -6.21 9.03
N LEU A 50 2.10 -5.62 8.90
CA LEU A 50 2.33 -4.19 9.15
C LEU A 50 3.12 -3.56 8.00
N LEU A 51 2.54 -2.53 7.39
CA LEU A 51 3.26 -1.61 6.51
C LEU A 51 3.91 -0.53 7.37
N THR A 52 5.21 -0.32 7.18
CA THR A 52 5.97 0.74 7.85
C THR A 52 6.53 1.67 6.79
N LEU A 53 6.33 2.98 6.99
CA LEU A 53 6.87 4.03 6.16
C LEU A 53 7.86 4.84 6.99
N LYS A 54 9.15 4.73 6.67
CA LYS A 54 10.25 5.39 7.40
C LYS A 54 10.83 6.51 6.54
N SER A 55 10.69 7.74 7.02
CA SER A 55 11.34 8.89 6.40
C SER A 55 12.75 9.10 6.97
N GLY A 56 13.65 9.65 6.15
CA GLY A 56 14.96 10.13 6.62
C GLY A 56 14.89 11.24 7.68
N THR A 57 13.72 11.79 8.00
CA THR A 57 13.51 12.70 9.15
C THR A 57 13.27 11.98 10.48
N GLY A 58 13.24 10.63 10.49
CA GLY A 58 12.92 9.83 11.67
C GLY A 58 11.43 9.61 11.90
N ARG A 59 10.55 10.35 11.19
CA ARG A 59 9.09 10.12 11.23
C ARG A 59 8.76 8.75 10.63
N LYS A 60 7.91 8.01 11.35
CA LYS A 60 7.41 6.69 10.95
C LYS A 60 5.89 6.70 10.89
N SER A 61 5.31 6.21 9.79
CA SER A 61 3.89 5.90 9.68
C SER A 61 3.70 4.39 9.63
N TYR A 62 2.58 3.91 10.18
CA TYR A 62 2.25 2.49 10.25
C TYR A 62 0.83 2.25 9.75
N LEU A 63 0.65 1.20 8.96
CA LEU A 63 -0.66 0.68 8.58
C LEU A 63 -0.72 -0.81 8.89
N LYS A 64 -1.54 -1.16 9.89
CA LYS A 64 -1.82 -2.54 10.26
C LYS A 64 -2.87 -3.12 9.31
N PHE A 65 -2.59 -4.29 8.76
CA PHE A 65 -3.53 -5.01 7.91
C PHE A 65 -4.49 -5.85 8.75
N PRO A 66 -5.76 -5.97 8.33
CA PRO A 66 -6.69 -6.94 8.90
C PRO A 66 -6.21 -8.38 8.66
N VAL A 67 -6.68 -9.31 9.49
CA VAL A 67 -6.35 -10.74 9.34
C VAL A 67 -6.81 -11.25 7.97
N GLY A 68 -5.99 -12.08 7.34
CA GLY A 68 -6.25 -12.64 6.01
C GLY A 68 -5.86 -11.74 4.85
N TYR A 69 -5.40 -10.51 5.11
CA TYR A 69 -4.80 -9.64 4.10
C TYR A 69 -3.27 -9.66 4.18
N ASP A 70 -2.64 -9.61 3.01
CA ASP A 70 -1.20 -9.65 2.85
C ASP A 70 -0.77 -8.74 1.70
N LEU A 71 0.44 -8.20 1.79
CA LEU A 71 1.00 -7.33 0.77
C LEU A 71 2.28 -7.93 0.22
N GLU A 72 2.29 -8.22 -1.07
CA GLU A 72 3.45 -8.72 -1.78
C GLU A 72 4.16 -7.58 -2.49
N MET A 73 5.42 -7.37 -2.12
CA MET A 73 6.29 -6.34 -2.67
C MET A 73 7.56 -6.97 -3.26
N PRO A 74 7.91 -6.69 -4.52
CA PRO A 74 9.20 -7.10 -5.07
C PRO A 74 10.36 -6.52 -4.25
N GLY A 75 11.21 -7.41 -3.72
CA GLY A 75 12.33 -7.04 -2.85
C GLY A 75 11.95 -6.69 -1.40
N ASN A 76 10.70 -6.93 -0.97
CA ASN A 76 10.16 -6.62 0.36
C ASN A 76 10.19 -5.14 0.79
N GLU A 77 10.62 -4.25 -0.09
CA GLU A 77 10.67 -2.82 0.18
C GLU A 77 10.45 -1.94 -1.07
N VAL A 78 9.98 -0.72 -0.83
CA VAL A 78 9.89 0.37 -1.81
C VAL A 78 10.79 1.49 -1.34
N ILE A 79 11.84 1.75 -2.11
CA ILE A 79 12.75 2.85 -1.89
C ILE A 79 12.32 4.01 -2.78
N ILE A 80 12.08 5.15 -2.14
CA ILE A 80 11.74 6.41 -2.76
C ILE A 80 12.91 7.34 -2.52
N ASN A 81 13.54 7.84 -3.58
CA ASN A 81 14.70 8.71 -3.42
C ASN A 81 14.27 10.15 -3.07
N LYS A 82 15.26 11.03 -2.82
CA LYS A 82 15.05 12.44 -2.47
C LYS A 82 14.31 13.29 -3.52
N THR A 83 14.19 12.81 -4.76
CA THR A 83 13.46 13.49 -5.84
C THR A 83 12.03 12.99 -5.97
N GLY A 84 11.58 12.07 -5.11
CA GLY A 84 10.27 11.41 -5.23
C GLY A 84 10.24 10.31 -6.29
N TYR A 85 11.39 9.97 -6.88
CA TYR A 85 11.46 8.89 -7.85
C TYR A 85 11.41 7.53 -7.14
N VAL A 86 10.65 6.62 -7.76
CA VAL A 86 10.50 5.22 -7.35
C VAL A 86 10.72 4.36 -8.58
N ALA A 87 11.57 3.34 -8.46
CA ALA A 87 11.75 2.37 -9.54
C ALA A 87 10.41 1.64 -9.81
N PRO A 88 10.05 1.42 -11.09
CA PRO A 88 8.80 0.75 -11.44
C PRO A 88 8.66 -0.59 -10.74
N LYS A 89 7.48 -0.83 -10.17
CA LYS A 89 7.17 -2.08 -9.51
C LYS A 89 5.67 -2.29 -9.42
N THR A 90 5.28 -3.55 -9.31
CA THR A 90 3.90 -3.94 -9.03
C THR A 90 3.83 -4.46 -7.61
N ILE A 91 2.98 -3.85 -6.79
CA ILE A 91 2.68 -4.28 -5.42
C ILE A 91 1.31 -4.96 -5.46
N ILE A 92 1.17 -6.09 -4.80
CA ILE A 92 -0.05 -6.89 -4.86
C ILE A 92 -0.64 -7.01 -3.46
N LEU A 93 -1.84 -6.47 -3.28
CA LEU A 93 -2.66 -6.74 -2.10
C LEU A 93 -3.44 -8.02 -2.34
N ARG A 94 -3.25 -8.99 -1.46
CA ARG A 94 -3.97 -10.26 -1.41
C ARG A 94 -4.92 -10.24 -0.21
N GLY A 95 -6.08 -10.85 -0.35
CA GLY A 95 -7.06 -10.96 0.72
C GLY A 95 -7.84 -12.27 0.69
N PRO A 96 -8.83 -12.42 1.56
CA PRO A 96 -9.70 -13.60 1.61
C PRO A 96 -10.43 -13.83 0.28
N ASN A 97 -10.91 -15.05 0.05
CA ASN A 97 -11.74 -15.43 -1.10
C ASN A 97 -11.09 -15.15 -2.46
N GLY A 98 -9.76 -15.27 -2.54
CA GLY A 98 -9.01 -15.03 -3.78
C GLY A 98 -8.90 -13.56 -4.18
N PHE A 99 -9.29 -12.63 -3.31
CA PHE A 99 -9.17 -11.19 -3.57
C PHE A 99 -7.72 -10.82 -3.90
N ARG A 100 -7.54 -10.09 -5.01
CA ARG A 100 -6.24 -9.62 -5.46
C ARG A 100 -6.39 -8.25 -6.11
N HIS A 101 -5.64 -7.27 -5.63
CA HIS A 101 -5.59 -5.93 -6.21
C HIS A 101 -4.14 -5.53 -6.50
N ARG A 102 -3.89 -4.92 -7.66
CA ARG A 102 -2.53 -4.60 -8.12
C ARG A 102 -2.32 -3.10 -8.13
N PHE A 103 -1.35 -2.63 -7.36
CA PHE A 103 -0.83 -1.27 -7.45
C PHE A 103 0.36 -1.27 -8.41
N ARG A 104 0.23 -0.59 -9.54
CA ARG A 104 1.32 -0.41 -10.48
C ARG A 104 1.94 0.98 -10.28
N ILE A 105 3.21 1.01 -9.90
CA ILE A 105 4.02 2.22 -9.85
C ILE A 105 4.76 2.29 -11.19
N GLN A 106 4.42 3.26 -12.04
CA GLN A 106 5.05 3.48 -13.35
C GLN A 106 6.02 4.68 -13.30
N MET A 107 7.00 4.74 -14.21
CA MET A 107 8.00 5.81 -14.26
C MET A 107 7.35 7.16 -14.59
N ALA A 108 7.25 8.02 -13.58
CA ALA A 108 7.28 9.48 -13.60
C ALA A 108 6.59 9.94 -12.30
N TRP A 109 7.33 10.55 -11.38
CA TRP A 109 6.77 11.23 -10.21
C TRP A 109 5.86 10.41 -9.27
N GLY A 110 5.88 9.08 -9.37
CA GLY A 110 5.13 8.19 -8.49
C GLY A 110 3.62 8.13 -8.78
N GLU A 111 3.21 8.27 -10.04
CA GLU A 111 1.82 7.97 -10.42
C GLU A 111 1.47 6.50 -10.13
N ILE A 112 0.40 6.31 -9.35
CA ILE A 112 -0.10 4.99 -8.94
C ILE A 112 -1.39 4.73 -9.71
N TYR A 113 -1.33 3.74 -10.59
CA TYR A 113 -2.48 3.27 -11.36
C TYR A 113 -3.12 2.05 -10.67
N GLU A 114 -4.45 2.03 -10.65
CA GLU A 114 -5.27 0.90 -10.18
C GLU A 114 -5.77 0.10 -11.39
N ASN A 115 -5.70 -1.22 -11.30
CA ASN A 115 -6.34 -2.18 -12.22
C ASN A 115 -6.82 -3.39 -11.41
#